data_AF-A0AAX1M319-F1
#
_entry.id   AF-A0AAX1M319-F1
#
_cell.length_a   1.000
_cell.length_b   1.000
_cell.length_c   1.000
_cell.angle_alpha   90.00
_cell.angle_beta   90.00
_cell.angle_gamma   90.00
#
_symmetry.space_group_name_H-M   'P 1'
#
loop_
_entity.id
_entity.type
_entity.pdbx_description
1 polymer ?
#
loop_
_entity_poly.entity_id
_entity_poly.type
_entity_poly.pdbx_seq_one_letter_code
_entity_poly.pdbx_strand_id
1 'polypeptide(L)' 'MTTVGERIKTERLRLKLSQRDFSKLINISAEAQFKYEKNISLPRIDYLLKIQNIGVDIRASPTICVNTCF' A
#
# COMPACT_ATOMS: atom_id res chain seq x y z
N MET A 1 -6.92 7.53 14.47
CA MET A 1 -7.27 7.65 13.04
C MET A 1 -6.21 6.90 12.25
N THR A 2 -6.57 5.84 11.51
CA THR A 2 -5.60 5.10 10.70
C THR A 2 -5.37 5.85 9.39
N THR A 3 -4.14 6.29 9.18
CA THR A 3 -3.73 7.00 7.97
C THR A 3 -3.53 6.05 6.79
N VAL A 4 -3.50 6.59 5.56
CA VAL A 4 -3.22 5.79 4.35
C VAL A 4 -1.84 5.13 4.44
N GLY A 5 -0.83 5.85 4.96
CA GLY A 5 0.52 5.32 5.16
C GLY A 5 0.56 4.11 6.09
N GLU A 6 -0.19 4.16 7.19
CA GLU A 6 -0.30 3.02 8.11
C GLU A 6 -0.98 1.82 7.48
N ARG A 7 -2.02 2.02 6.66
CA ARG A 7 -2.68 0.92 5.92
C ARG A 7 -1.71 0.24 4.95
N ILE A 8 -0.96 1.02 4.17
CA ILE A 8 0.06 0.49 3.24
C ILE A 8 1.07 -0.37 4.01
N LYS A 9 1.53 0.09 5.17
CA LYS A 9 2.46 -0.65 6.02
C LYS A 9 1.85 -1.98 6.49
N THR A 10 0.60 -1.96 6.94
CA THR A 10 -0.11 -3.17 7.41
C THR A 10 -0.24 -4.20 6.29
N GLU A 11 -0.69 -3.79 5.10
CA GLU A 11 -0.83 -4.71 3.97
C GLU A 11 0.53 -5.21 3.47
N ARG A 12 1.57 -4.38 3.47
CA ARG A 12 2.93 -4.83 3.17
C ARG A 12 3.40 -5.92 4.14
N LEU A 13 3.15 -5.73 5.44
CA LEU A 13 3.50 -6.71 6.48
C LEU A 13 2.66 -7.99 6.35
N ARG A 14 1.39 -7.88 5.96
CA ARG A 14 0.51 -9.02 5.65
C ARG A 14 1.07 -9.87 4.50
N LEU A 15 1.63 -9.23 3.48
CA LEU A 15 2.34 -9.88 2.36
C LEU A 15 3.74 -10.40 2.75
N LYS A 16 4.20 -10.19 3.98
CA LYS A 16 5.54 -10.54 4.48
C LYS A 16 6.68 -9.95 3.64
N LEU A 17 6.45 -8.79 3.02
CA LEU A 17 7.43 -8.13 2.17
C LEU A 17 8.24 -7.10 2.98
N SER A 18 9.56 -7.08 2.74
CA SER A 18 10.40 -6.00 3.23
C SER A 18 10.09 -4.70 2.48
N GLN A 19 10.44 -3.56 3.08
CA GLN A 19 10.25 -2.25 2.45
C GLN A 19 10.98 -2.15 1.11
N ARG A 20 12.16 -2.76 1.01
CA ARG A 20 12.97 -2.81 -0.21
C ARG A 20 12.34 -3.69 -1.29
N ASP A 21 11.84 -4.87 -0.91
CA ASP A 21 11.23 -5.81 -1.88
C ASP A 21 9.92 -5.26 -2.42
N PHE A 22 9.10 -4.66 -1.55
CA PHE A 22 7.88 -4.00 -1.95
C PHE A 22 8.14 -2.84 -2.92
N SER A 23 9.16 -2.03 -2.64
CA SER A 23 9.56 -0.92 -3.51
C SER A 23 10.06 -1.39 -4.88
N LYS A 24 10.84 -2.48 -4.91
CA LYS A 24 11.29 -3.11 -6.17
C LYS A 24 10.13 -3.61 -7.01
N LEU A 25 9.12 -4.22 -6.37
CA LEU A 25 7.95 -4.77 -7.04
C LEU A 25 7.12 -3.69 -7.74
N ILE A 26 7.01 -2.50 -7.14
CA ILE A 26 6.29 -1.34 -7.67
C ILE A 26 7.16 -0.49 -8.62
N ASN A 27 8.47 -0.78 -8.65
CA ASN A 27 9.51 -0.02 -9.33
C ASN A 27 9.59 1.44 -8.84
N ILE A 28 9.68 1.62 -7.52
CA ILE A 28 9.91 2.90 -6.84
C ILE A 28 11.11 2.82 -5.90
N SER A 29 11.58 3.97 -5.40
CA SER A 29 12.65 4.01 -4.40
C SER A 29 12.14 3.58 -3.02
N ALA A 30 13.00 2.91 -2.25
CA ALA A 30 12.71 2.55 -0.86
C ALA A 30 12.44 3.78 0.03
N GLU A 31 13.03 4.92 -0.32
CA GLU A 31 12.80 6.19 0.36
C GLU A 31 11.38 6.73 0.12
N ALA A 32 10.85 6.61 -1.11
CA ALA A 32 9.46 7.00 -1.40
C ALA A 32 8.48 6.14 -0.60
N GLN A 33 8.70 4.82 -0.55
CA GLN A 33 7.93 3.90 0.28
C GLN A 33 7.96 4.30 1.76
N PHE A 34 9.14 4.64 2.30
CA PHE A 34 9.29 5.11 3.67
C PHE A 34 8.53 6.40 3.95
N LYS A 35 8.63 7.38 3.05
CA LYS A 35 7.91 8.65 3.15
C LYS A 35 6.39 8.45 3.19
N TYR A 36 5.87 7.52 2.38
CA TYR A 36 4.44 7.18 2.38
C TYR A 36 4.01 6.48 3.67
N GLU A 37 4.76 5.46 4.12
CA GLU A 37 4.45 4.74 5.38
C GLU A 37 4.54 5.63 6.63
N LYS A 38 5.34 6.70 6.57
CA LYS A 38 5.48 7.70 7.64
C LYS A 38 4.54 8.91 7.49
N ASN A 39 3.69 8.94 6.46
CA ASN A 39 2.84 10.08 6.12
C ASN A 39 3.60 11.40 5.92
N ILE A 40 4.88 11.32 5.55
CA ILE A 40 5.73 12.49 5.21
C ILE A 40 5.32 13.04 3.85
N SER A 41 4.86 12.18 2.95
CA SER A 41 4.40 12.54 1.62
C SER A 41 3.15 11.74 1.27
N LEU A 42 2.31 12.30 0.40
CA LEU A 42 1.11 11.62 -0.08
C LEU A 42 1.46 10.75 -1.31
N PRO A 43 0.99 9.49 -1.35
CA PRO A 43 1.18 8.65 -2.52
C PRO A 43 0.41 9.20 -3.72
N ARG A 44 1.04 9.12 -4.91
CA ARG A 44 0.37 9.48 -6.16
C ARG A 44 -0.61 8.40 -6.60
N ILE A 45 -1.54 8.79 -7.48
CA ILE A 45 -2.52 7.86 -8.07
C ILE A 45 -1.83 6.67 -8.74
N ASP A 46 -0.73 6.90 -9.49
CA ASP A 46 0.03 5.82 -10.14
C ASP A 46 0.53 4.77 -9.16
N TYR A 47 0.97 5.21 -7.97
CA TYR A 47 1.42 4.31 -6.92
C TYR A 47 0.25 3.51 -6.35
N LEU A 48 -0.89 4.17 -6.08
CA LEU A 48 -2.09 3.53 -5.54
C LEU A 48 -2.63 2.45 -6.49
N LEU A 49 -2.60 2.69 -7.80
CA LEU A 49 -3.00 1.71 -8.81
C LEU A 49 -2.07 0.50 -8.83
N LYS A 50 -0.75 0.72 -8.78
CA LYS A 50 0.24 -0.37 -8.75
C LYS A 50 0.07 -1.26 -7.52
N ILE A 51 -0.13 -0.67 -6.33
CA ILE A 51 -0.31 -1.48 -5.12
C ILE A 51 -1.65 -2.22 -5.09
N GLN A 52 -2.71 -1.65 -5.68
CA GLN A 52 -3.97 -2.37 -5.86
C GLN A 52 -3.79 -3.63 -6.72
N ASN A 53 -3.00 -3.55 -7.80
CA ASN A 53 -2.69 -4.72 -8.64
C ASN A 53 -1.89 -5.81 -7.91
N ILE A 54 -1.17 -5.45 -6.83
CA ILE A 54 -0.42 -6.39 -5.99
C ILE A 54 -1.35 -7.06 -4.95
N GLY A 55 -2.59 -6.57 -4.81
CA GLY A 55 -3.55 -7.04 -3.81
C GLY A 55 -3.49 -6.27 -2.49
N VAL A 56 -2.92 -5.05 -2.49
CA VAL A 56 -2.96 -4.15 -1.33
C VAL A 56 -4.28 -3.42 -1.29
N ASP A 57 -5.05 -3.61 -0.22
CA ASP A 57 -6.30 -2.88 -0.01
C ASP A 57 -6.05 -1.54 0.71
N ILE A 58 -6.32 -0.44 0.00
CA ILE A 58 -6.17 0.92 0.52
C ILE A 58 -7.52 1.45 1.08
N ARG A 59 -8.66 0.82 0.76
CA ARG A 59 -9.99 1.38 1.05
C ARG A 59 -10.20 1.49 2.56
N ALA A 60 -10.54 2.69 2.99
CA ALA A 60 -11.11 2.96 4.32
C ALA A 60 -12.61 2.68 4.28
N SER A 61 -13.03 1.43 4.13
CA SER A 61 -14.45 1.10 4.23
C SER A 61 -14.66 0.08 5.34
N PRO A 62 -15.44 0.39 6.39
CA PRO A 62 -15.81 -0.59 7.40
C PRO A 62 -16.90 -1.56 6.90
N THR A 63 -17.24 -1.54 5.61
CA THR A 63 -18.42 -2.26 5.14
C THR A 63 -18.19 -2.88 3.77
N ILE A 64 -18.48 -4.17 3.75
CA ILE A 64 -18.85 -5.00 2.60
C ILE A 64 -17.66 -5.66 1.89
N CYS A 65 -17.55 -6.95 2.17
CA CYS A 65 -17.24 -7.99 1.19
C CYS A 65 -17.93 -7.68 -0.15
N VAL A 66 -17.24 -7.05 -1.09
CA VAL A 66 -17.66 -7.06 -2.51
C VAL A 66 -16.47 -7.47 -3.35
N ASN A 67 -16.55 -8.73 -3.77
CA ASN A 67 -16.11 -9.27 -5.05
C ASN A 67 -14.69 -8.92 -5.53
N THR A 68 -13.76 -9.80 -5.20
CA THR A 68 -12.91 -10.42 -6.23
C THR A 68 -12.55 -11.83 -5.75
N CYS A 69 -13.58 -12.66 -5.63
CA CYS A 69 -13.45 -14.10 -5.79
C CYS A 69 -13.99 -14.35 -7.21
N PHE A 70 -13.12 -14.83 -8.09
CA PHE A 70 -13.22 -14.92 -9.55
C PHE A 70 -13.04 -13.62 -10.35
#